data_AF-A0A2N6E4Z6-F1
#
_entry.id   AF-A0A2N6E4Z6-F1
#
_cell.length_a   1.000
_cell.length_b   1.000
_cell.length_c   1.000
_cell.angle_alpha   90.00
_cell.angle_beta   90.00
_cell.angle_gamma   90.00
#
_symmetry.space_group_name_H-M   'P 1'
#
loop_
_entity.id
_entity.type
_entity.pdbx_description
1 polymer ?
#
loop_
_entity_poly.entity_id
_entity_poly.type
_entity_poly.pdbx_seq_one_letter_code
_entity_poly.pdbx_strand_id
1 'polypeptide(L)'
;MSPENSRITLVGTIHRDPKGEGALVTLLKQLQPDLVTVEVAPAAVEYRRMRTRPLLFRLERILERLAKEFNQPVAYFAELPIIQDIQQLLALPFEYRAACRYAEQRPTRVELIDLNEISLQKLKHVDPGLINYRNIRTLVNLEQPEIVHHAEGDYVTARNLLAARASDRLRESFLDKRRGDEGIGSRDGHMAATIRQLLAKHRPEHLVHIGGWVHLITDPQGGTLRSQLLDLDPVCYLADRNEPLEQPAQPPSGSTSP
;
A
#
# COMPACT_ATOMS: atom_id res chain seq x y z
N MET A 1 -27.16 5.24 13.81
CA MET A 1 -26.58 3.89 13.72
C MET A 1 -25.38 3.85 14.65
N SER A 2 -25.30 2.84 15.50
CA SER A 2 -24.11 2.59 16.34
C SER A 2 -22.93 2.22 15.44
N PRO A 3 -21.67 2.53 15.81
CA PRO A 3 -20.48 2.17 15.02
C PRO A 3 -20.38 0.67 14.71
N GLU A 4 -21.10 -0.17 15.45
CA GLU A 4 -21.19 -1.63 15.33
C GLU A 4 -21.90 -2.12 14.06
N ASN A 5 -22.62 -1.25 13.33
CA ASN A 5 -23.34 -1.62 12.10
C ASN A 5 -22.58 -1.28 10.81
N SER A 6 -21.42 -0.63 10.90
CA SER A 6 -20.63 -0.28 9.72
C SER A 6 -19.92 -1.52 9.17
N ARG A 7 -20.09 -1.82 7.88
CA ARG A 7 -19.28 -2.85 7.22
C ARG A 7 -17.84 -2.35 7.10
N ILE A 8 -16.86 -3.20 7.40
CA ILE A 8 -15.44 -2.89 7.21
C ILE A 8 -14.83 -3.86 6.20
N THR A 9 -14.07 -3.31 5.26
CA THR A 9 -13.30 -4.11 4.31
C THR A 9 -11.85 -3.66 4.29
N LEU A 10 -10.93 -4.60 4.43
CA LEU A 10 -9.49 -4.37 4.32
C LEU A 10 -9.00 -4.89 2.96
N VAL A 11 -8.38 -4.03 2.17
CA VAL A 11 -7.85 -4.38 0.85
C VAL A 11 -6.33 -4.33 0.91
N GLY A 12 -5.71 -5.51 0.76
CA GLY A 12 -4.28 -5.69 0.68
C GLY A 12 -3.75 -5.48 -0.73
N THR A 13 -2.79 -4.58 -0.89
CA THR A 13 -2.11 -4.30 -2.16
C THR A 13 -0.65 -4.74 -2.09
N ILE A 14 -0.04 -4.92 -3.26
CA ILE A 14 1.40 -4.96 -3.42
C ILE A 14 1.82 -3.60 -3.96
N HIS A 15 2.63 -2.89 -3.19
CA HIS A 15 3.11 -1.59 -3.61
C HIS A 15 3.85 -1.68 -4.94
N ARG A 16 3.63 -0.68 -5.80
CA ARG A 16 4.23 -0.58 -7.15
C ARG A 16 3.78 -1.65 -8.15
N ASP A 17 2.73 -2.41 -7.89
CA ASP A 17 2.11 -3.26 -8.90
C ASP A 17 1.61 -2.41 -10.08
N PRO A 18 2.13 -2.60 -11.31
CA PRO A 18 1.73 -1.82 -12.48
C PRO A 18 0.26 -2.03 -12.86
N LYS A 19 -0.34 -3.17 -12.49
CA LYS A 19 -1.76 -3.48 -12.72
C LYS A 19 -2.64 -3.11 -11.53
N GLY A 20 -2.04 -2.76 -10.39
CA GLY A 20 -2.72 -2.57 -9.11
C GLY A 20 -3.77 -1.46 -9.14
N GLU A 21 -3.51 -0.36 -9.85
CA GLU A 21 -4.45 0.75 -9.94
C GLU A 21 -5.78 0.36 -10.61
N GLY A 22 -5.70 -0.35 -11.74
CA GLY A 22 -6.89 -0.77 -12.50
C GLY A 22 -7.71 -1.81 -11.74
N ALA A 23 -7.02 -2.77 -11.11
CA ALA A 23 -7.66 -3.81 -10.30
C ALA A 23 -8.35 -3.20 -9.06
N LEU A 24 -7.68 -2.29 -8.36
CA LEU A 24 -8.23 -1.62 -7.18
C LEU A 24 -9.44 -0.73 -7.52
N VAL A 25 -9.42 0.00 -8.63
CA VAL A 25 -10.60 0.78 -9.08
C VAL A 25 -11.78 -0.14 -9.37
N THR A 26 -11.53 -1.29 -10.01
CA THR A 26 -12.59 -2.28 -10.30
C THR A 26 -13.18 -2.82 -9.00
N LEU A 27 -12.34 -3.19 -8.04
CA LEU A 27 -12.77 -3.68 -6.74
C LEU A 27 -13.57 -2.63 -5.97
N LEU A 28 -13.13 -1.36 -5.94
CA LEU A 28 -13.87 -0.28 -5.29
C LEU A 28 -15.27 -0.07 -5.89
N LYS A 29 -15.41 -0.20 -7.22
CA LYS A 29 -16.71 -0.12 -7.91
C LYS A 29 -17.65 -1.27 -7.53
N GLN A 30 -17.11 -2.46 -7.26
CA GLN A 30 -17.88 -3.60 -6.79
C GLN A 30 -18.27 -3.44 -5.31
N LEU A 31 -17.33 -2.99 -4.48
CA LEU A 31 -17.51 -2.85 -3.04
C LEU A 31 -18.45 -1.69 -2.68
N GLN A 32 -18.41 -0.61 -3.46
CA GLN A 32 -19.21 0.61 -3.29
C GLN A 32 -19.09 1.29 -1.91
N PRO A 33 -17.87 1.57 -1.41
CA PRO A 33 -17.73 2.27 -0.14
C PRO A 33 -18.19 3.73 -0.20
N ASP A 34 -18.70 4.23 0.92
CA ASP A 34 -18.97 5.64 1.19
C ASP A 34 -17.81 6.33 1.93
N LEU A 35 -16.93 5.54 2.58
CA LEU A 35 -15.66 6.01 3.14
C LEU A 35 -14.49 5.11 2.71
N VAL A 36 -13.46 5.71 2.12
CA VAL A 36 -12.20 5.04 1.79
C VAL A 36 -11.08 5.62 2.66
N THR A 37 -10.32 4.74 3.31
CA THR A 37 -9.08 5.13 3.99
C THR A 37 -7.88 4.53 3.25
N VAL A 38 -6.77 5.26 3.22
CA VAL A 38 -5.56 4.84 2.49
C VAL A 38 -4.35 4.90 3.43
N GLU A 39 -3.54 3.84 3.43
CA GLU A 39 -2.22 3.75 4.06
C GLU A 39 -1.20 4.63 3.31
N VAL A 40 -1.43 5.94 3.36
CA VAL A 40 -0.48 6.94 2.87
C VAL A 40 -0.51 8.11 3.82
N ALA A 41 0.66 8.60 4.22
CA ALA A 41 0.75 9.78 5.07
C ALA A 41 0.37 11.05 4.28
N PRO A 42 -0.49 11.94 4.82
CA PRO A 42 -0.85 13.20 4.16
C PRO A 42 0.36 14.02 3.70
N ALA A 43 1.40 14.09 4.54
CA ALA A 43 2.59 14.85 4.21
C ALA A 43 3.40 14.24 3.04
N ALA A 44 3.30 12.92 2.83
CA ALA A 44 3.95 12.24 1.70
C ALA A 44 3.25 12.54 0.36
N VAL A 45 1.92 12.72 0.38
CA VAL A 45 1.14 13.18 -0.78
C VAL A 45 1.50 14.62 -1.11
N GLU A 46 1.50 15.50 -0.10
CA GLU A 46 1.80 16.93 -0.28
C GLU A 46 3.22 17.12 -0.83
N TYR A 47 4.20 16.41 -0.26
CA TYR A 47 5.56 16.40 -0.76
C TYR A 47 5.64 16.04 -2.25
N ARG A 48 4.98 14.95 -2.67
CA ARG A 48 4.97 14.52 -4.07
C ARG A 48 4.28 15.54 -4.97
N ARG A 49 3.18 16.15 -4.54
CA ARG A 49 2.51 17.21 -5.31
C ARG A 49 3.43 18.40 -5.58
N MET A 50 4.22 18.80 -4.58
CA MET A 50 5.14 19.94 -4.70
C MET A 50 6.44 19.60 -5.45
N ARG A 51 7.04 18.43 -5.18
CA ARG A 51 8.43 18.12 -5.59
C ARG A 51 8.55 17.24 -6.82
N THR A 52 7.52 16.49 -7.19
CA THR A 52 7.61 15.52 -8.31
C THR A 52 7.96 16.21 -9.62
N ARG A 53 7.30 17.32 -9.97
CA ARG A 53 7.52 17.98 -11.26
C ARG A 53 8.95 18.53 -11.40
N PRO A 54 9.51 19.29 -10.43
CA PRO A 54 10.92 19.69 -10.49
C PRO A 54 11.89 18.51 -10.57
N LEU A 55 11.61 17.42 -9.84
CA LEU A 55 12.47 16.24 -9.81
C LEU A 55 12.44 15.44 -11.13
N LEU A 56 11.26 15.28 -11.74
CA LEU A 56 11.12 14.66 -13.05
C LEU A 56 11.80 15.49 -14.13
N PHE A 57 11.65 16.82 -14.11
CA PHE A 57 12.36 17.69 -15.05
C PHE A 57 13.89 17.57 -14.89
N ARG A 58 14.38 17.49 -13.65
CA ARG A 58 15.81 17.27 -13.39
C ARG A 58 16.27 15.91 -13.91
N LEU A 59 15.47 14.86 -13.71
CA LEU A 59 15.75 13.53 -14.23
C LEU A 59 15.81 13.55 -15.77
N GLU A 60 14.83 14.13 -16.45
CA GLU A 60 14.81 14.30 -17.91
C GLU A 60 16.09 14.97 -18.41
N ARG A 61 16.50 16.08 -17.79
CA ARG A 61 17.75 16.77 -18.15
C ARG A 61 18.99 15.88 -18.02
N ILE A 62 19.03 15.03 -16.99
CA ILE A 62 20.10 14.07 -16.78
C ILE A 62 20.08 12.98 -17.87
N LEU A 63 18.90 12.43 -18.19
CA LEU A 63 18.75 11.41 -19.23
C LEU A 63 19.15 11.95 -20.62
N GLU A 64 18.78 13.19 -20.95
CA GLU A 64 19.21 13.84 -22.19
C GLU A 64 20.73 14.05 -22.27
N ARG A 65 21.39 14.26 -21.13
CA ARG A 65 22.86 14.36 -21.08
C ARG A 65 23.50 12.99 -21.30
N LEU A 66 22.96 11.94 -20.66
CA LEU A 66 23.43 10.56 -20.83
C LEU A 66 23.22 10.07 -22.27
N ALA A 67 22.08 10.41 -22.88
CA ALA A 67 21.79 10.15 -24.30
C ALA A 67 22.92 10.64 -25.23
N LYS A 68 23.41 11.85 -24.99
CA LYS A 68 24.55 12.42 -25.75
C LYS A 68 25.87 11.72 -25.43
N GLU A 69 26.13 11.42 -24.16
CA GLU A 69 27.38 10.78 -23.72
C GLU A 69 27.54 9.35 -24.26
N PHE A 70 26.47 8.56 -24.23
CA PHE A 70 26.48 7.14 -24.62
C PHE A 70 26.02 6.91 -26.06
N ASN A 71 25.69 7.97 -26.80
CA ASN A 71 25.14 7.90 -28.16
C ASN A 71 23.91 6.96 -28.24
N GLN A 72 22.98 7.13 -27.32
CA GLN A 72 21.74 6.36 -27.22
C GLN A 72 20.52 7.30 -27.19
N PRO A 73 19.33 6.87 -27.65
CA PRO A 73 18.11 7.66 -27.52
C PRO A 73 17.74 7.89 -26.05
N VAL A 74 17.06 9.00 -25.74
CA VAL A 74 16.51 9.22 -24.39
C VAL A 74 15.53 8.11 -23.99
N ALA A 75 14.74 7.62 -24.96
CA ALA A 75 13.79 6.53 -24.76
C ALA A 75 14.46 5.26 -24.20
N TYR A 76 15.66 4.93 -24.67
CA TYR A 76 16.42 3.78 -24.16
C TYR A 76 16.64 3.88 -22.65
N PHE A 77 17.06 5.04 -22.14
CA PHE A 77 17.25 5.23 -20.71
C PHE A 77 15.94 5.30 -19.93
N ALA A 78 14.90 5.90 -20.51
CA ALA A 78 13.59 5.98 -19.88
C ALA A 78 12.93 4.61 -19.67
N GLU A 79 13.25 3.64 -20.53
CA GLU A 79 12.77 2.25 -20.44
C GLU A 79 13.57 1.38 -19.47
N LEU A 80 14.69 1.85 -18.94
CA LEU A 80 15.46 1.09 -17.96
C LEU A 80 14.64 0.87 -16.67
N PRO A 81 14.57 -0.38 -16.13
CA PRO A 81 13.78 -0.69 -14.94
C PRO A 81 14.08 0.23 -13.75
N ILE A 82 15.36 0.52 -13.49
CA ILE A 82 15.76 1.42 -12.41
C ILE A 82 15.25 2.86 -12.58
N ILE A 83 15.09 3.33 -13.81
CA ILE A 83 14.54 4.66 -14.11
C ILE A 83 13.03 4.65 -13.92
N GLN A 84 12.36 3.58 -14.35
CA GLN A 84 10.93 3.37 -14.08
C GLN A 84 10.65 3.31 -12.56
N ASP A 85 11.49 2.64 -11.79
CA ASP A 85 11.39 2.58 -10.32
C ASP A 85 11.51 3.97 -9.68
N ILE A 86 12.45 4.81 -10.15
CA ILE A 86 12.59 6.19 -9.68
C ILE A 86 11.33 6.99 -10.03
N GLN A 87 10.83 6.87 -11.25
CA GLN A 87 9.60 7.56 -11.68
C GLN A 87 8.40 7.13 -10.82
N GLN A 88 8.26 5.83 -10.53
CA GLN A 88 7.20 5.30 -9.68
C GLN A 88 7.33 5.75 -8.22
N LEU A 89 8.56 5.84 -7.68
CA LEU A 89 8.81 6.34 -6.33
C LEU A 89 8.36 7.80 -6.16
N LEU A 90 8.58 8.62 -7.19
CA LEU A 90 8.17 10.02 -7.23
C LEU A 90 6.67 10.18 -7.47
N ALA A 91 6.06 9.30 -8.28
CA ALA A 91 4.63 9.32 -8.52
C ALA A 91 3.82 9.17 -7.22
N LEU A 92 2.61 9.75 -7.19
CA LEU A 92 1.66 9.49 -6.12
C LEU A 92 1.39 7.98 -6.03
N PRO A 93 1.31 7.36 -4.84
CA PRO A 93 1.00 5.93 -4.72
C PRO A 93 -0.27 5.55 -5.46
N PHE A 94 -0.30 4.40 -6.12
CA PHE A 94 -1.44 4.03 -6.95
C PHE A 94 -2.70 3.79 -6.09
N GLU A 95 -2.53 3.38 -4.84
CA GLU A 95 -3.59 3.22 -3.86
C GLU A 95 -4.36 4.53 -3.66
N TYR A 96 -3.62 5.63 -3.53
CA TYR A 96 -4.19 6.96 -3.44
C TYR A 96 -4.84 7.40 -4.76
N ARG A 97 -4.18 7.17 -5.90
CA ARG A 97 -4.75 7.51 -7.21
C ARG A 97 -6.06 6.77 -7.50
N ALA A 98 -6.12 5.48 -7.16
CA ALA A 98 -7.31 4.65 -7.31
C ALA A 98 -8.47 5.14 -6.42
N ALA A 99 -8.19 5.47 -5.16
CA ALA A 99 -9.16 6.03 -4.24
C ALA A 99 -9.73 7.37 -4.75
N CYS A 100 -8.86 8.28 -5.21
CA CYS A 100 -9.29 9.55 -5.82
C CYS A 100 -10.13 9.33 -7.08
N ARG A 101 -9.71 8.46 -8.00
CA ARG A 101 -10.47 8.18 -9.22
C ARG A 101 -11.86 7.61 -8.93
N TYR A 102 -11.98 6.76 -7.91
CA TYR A 102 -13.27 6.27 -7.46
C TYR A 102 -14.15 7.40 -6.90
N ALA A 103 -13.59 8.27 -6.05
CA ALA A 103 -14.28 9.42 -5.46
C ALA A 103 -14.64 10.54 -6.46
N GLU A 104 -13.99 10.60 -7.63
CA GLU A 104 -14.41 11.48 -8.73
C GLU A 104 -15.73 11.01 -9.37
N GLN A 105 -16.00 9.70 -9.33
CA GLN A 105 -17.18 9.08 -9.96
C GLN A 105 -18.36 8.94 -9.00
N ARG A 106 -18.12 9.02 -7.70
CA ARG A 106 -19.12 8.85 -6.64
C ARG A 106 -18.81 9.75 -5.44
N PRO A 107 -19.82 10.25 -4.71
CA PRO A 107 -19.60 11.05 -3.50
C PRO A 107 -19.06 10.17 -2.36
N THR A 108 -17.76 9.86 -2.42
CA THR A 108 -17.03 9.04 -1.45
C THR A 108 -15.96 9.89 -0.79
N ARG A 109 -15.86 9.82 0.54
CA ARG A 109 -14.81 10.49 1.29
C ARG A 109 -13.53 9.67 1.25
N VAL A 110 -12.39 10.32 1.02
CA VAL A 110 -11.06 9.69 1.05
C VAL A 110 -10.25 10.28 2.19
N GLU A 111 -9.81 9.45 3.13
CA GLU A 111 -9.00 9.84 4.29
C GLU A 111 -7.63 9.15 4.26
N LEU A 112 -6.59 9.88 4.63
CA LEU A 112 -5.19 9.42 4.64
C LEU A 112 -4.77 9.18 6.09
N ILE A 113 -4.44 7.93 6.45
CA ILE A 113 -4.40 7.51 7.87
C ILE A 113 -3.07 6.94 8.35
N ASP A 114 -2.00 7.08 7.57
CA ASP A 114 -0.68 6.57 7.93
C ASP A 114 0.20 7.63 8.63
N LEU A 115 1.22 7.17 9.35
CA LEU A 115 2.14 7.99 10.14
C LEU A 115 3.07 8.84 9.25
N ASN A 116 3.13 10.14 9.54
CA ASN A 116 3.86 11.13 8.74
C ASN A 116 5.39 10.99 8.79
N GLU A 117 5.96 10.52 9.90
CA GLU A 117 7.40 10.62 10.16
C GLU A 117 8.24 9.68 9.30
N ILE A 118 7.81 8.43 9.13
CA ILE A 118 8.54 7.38 8.40
C ILE A 118 8.54 7.66 6.89
N SER A 119 7.39 8.05 6.35
CA SER A 119 7.21 8.31 4.92
C SER A 119 7.96 9.57 4.45
N LEU A 120 8.02 10.62 5.27
CA LEU A 120 8.72 11.86 4.94
C LEU A 120 10.24 11.72 4.96
N GLN A 121 10.80 10.98 5.94
CA GLN A 121 12.25 10.81 6.04
C GLN A 121 12.82 10.11 4.81
N LYS A 122 12.15 9.06 4.31
CA LYS A 122 12.54 8.36 3.07
C LYS A 122 12.50 9.30 1.86
N LEU A 123 11.43 10.07 1.69
CA LEU A 123 11.30 11.01 0.56
C LEU A 123 12.32 12.17 0.59
N LYS A 124 12.64 12.68 1.78
CA LYS A 124 13.65 13.73 1.96
C LYS A 124 15.06 13.26 1.63
N HIS A 125 15.38 11.99 1.86
CA HIS A 125 16.68 11.42 1.44
C HIS A 125 16.78 11.21 -0.08
N VAL A 126 15.64 10.97 -0.74
CA VAL A 126 15.57 10.74 -2.20
C VAL A 126 15.87 12.01 -3.02
N ASP A 127 15.46 13.21 -2.56
CA ASP A 127 15.49 14.45 -3.37
C ASP A 127 16.90 15.00 -3.66
N PRO A 128 17.80 15.26 -2.68
CA PRO A 128 19.17 15.68 -3.00
C PRO A 128 20.11 14.49 -3.31
N GLY A 129 19.81 13.32 -2.77
CA GLY A 129 20.68 12.14 -2.83
C GLY A 129 20.56 11.35 -4.13
N LEU A 130 19.36 11.04 -4.60
CA LEU A 130 19.19 10.07 -5.69
C LEU A 130 19.25 10.71 -7.09
N ILE A 131 18.58 11.85 -7.28
CA ILE A 131 18.37 12.46 -8.60
C ILE A 131 19.48 13.47 -8.91
N ASN A 132 20.70 12.96 -9.07
CA ASN A 132 21.82 13.73 -9.56
C ASN A 132 22.57 12.95 -10.65
N TYR A 133 23.30 13.67 -11.50
CA TYR A 133 23.95 13.08 -12.66
C TYR A 133 24.89 11.93 -12.30
N ARG A 134 25.70 12.06 -11.23
CA ARG A 134 26.63 11.00 -10.80
C ARG A 134 25.89 9.71 -10.43
N ASN A 135 24.80 9.83 -9.69
CA ASN A 135 24.06 8.68 -9.19
C ASN A 135 23.25 8.01 -10.30
N ILE A 136 22.53 8.80 -11.12
CA ILE A 136 21.81 8.24 -12.27
C ILE A 136 22.78 7.59 -13.26
N ARG A 137 23.92 8.24 -13.56
CA ARG A 137 24.97 7.64 -14.41
C ARG A 137 25.48 6.31 -13.85
N THR A 138 25.65 6.21 -12.54
CA THR A 138 26.05 4.96 -11.90
C THR A 138 24.97 3.91 -12.07
N LEU A 139 23.72 4.24 -11.74
CA LEU A 139 22.57 3.33 -11.81
C LEU A 139 22.33 2.76 -13.22
N VAL A 140 22.44 3.58 -14.27
CA VAL A 140 22.24 3.10 -15.67
C VAL A 140 23.38 2.23 -16.18
N ASN A 141 24.55 2.23 -15.52
CA ASN A 141 25.71 1.40 -15.86
C ASN A 141 25.83 0.14 -14.99
N LEU A 142 25.03 0.02 -13.93
CA LEU A 142 24.97 -1.23 -13.18
C LEU A 142 24.33 -2.29 -14.08
N GLU A 143 24.88 -3.51 -14.04
CA GLU A 143 24.18 -4.69 -14.55
C GLU A 143 22.81 -4.73 -13.86
N GLN A 144 21.76 -4.52 -14.65
CA GLN A 144 20.40 -4.58 -14.14
C GLN A 144 20.13 -6.04 -13.86
N PRO A 145 19.89 -6.46 -12.61
CA PRO A 145 19.42 -7.80 -12.35
C PRO A 145 18.16 -8.03 -13.20
N GLU A 146 17.94 -9.23 -13.73
CA GLU A 146 16.63 -9.65 -14.25
C GLU A 146 15.56 -9.73 -13.15
N ILE A 147 15.73 -9.03 -12.03
CA ILE A 147 14.75 -8.90 -10.97
C ILE A 147 13.71 -7.90 -11.46
N VAL A 148 12.89 -8.37 -12.40
CA VAL A 148 11.54 -7.88 -12.58
C VAL A 148 10.87 -8.12 -11.22
N HIS A 149 10.46 -7.06 -10.52
CA HIS A 149 9.59 -7.18 -9.36
C HIS A 149 8.28 -7.85 -9.83
N HIS A 150 8.23 -9.18 -9.74
CA HIS A 150 7.06 -9.95 -10.11
C HIS A 150 6.05 -9.84 -8.97
N ALA A 151 5.17 -8.83 -9.05
CA ALA A 151 4.02 -8.69 -8.17
C ALA A 151 3.23 -10.01 -8.03
N GLU A 152 3.23 -10.86 -9.05
CA GLU A 152 2.63 -12.20 -9.01
C GLU A 152 3.24 -13.11 -7.92
N GLY A 153 4.57 -13.13 -7.75
CA GLY A 153 5.23 -13.93 -6.72
C GLY A 153 4.92 -13.43 -5.30
N ASP A 154 4.83 -12.12 -5.14
CA ASP A 154 4.41 -11.48 -3.90
C ASP A 154 2.93 -11.77 -3.60
N TYR A 155 2.05 -11.81 -4.61
CA TYR A 155 0.64 -12.20 -4.42
C TYR A 155 0.50 -13.68 -4.05
N VAL A 156 1.35 -14.58 -4.60
CA VAL A 156 1.38 -15.99 -4.18
C VAL A 156 1.77 -16.09 -2.70
N THR A 157 2.79 -15.35 -2.28
CA THR A 157 3.21 -15.29 -0.87
C THR A 157 2.09 -14.75 0.02
N ALA A 158 1.45 -13.65 -0.40
CA ALA A 158 0.32 -13.07 0.31
C ALA A 158 -0.81 -14.06 0.52
N ARG A 159 -1.23 -14.75 -0.54
CA ARG A 159 -2.27 -15.79 -0.47
C ARG A 159 -1.92 -16.90 0.49
N ASN A 160 -0.69 -17.40 0.45
CA ASN A 160 -0.26 -18.50 1.31
C ASN A 160 -0.29 -18.13 2.80
N LEU A 161 0.06 -16.90 3.16
CA LEU A 161 0.06 -16.43 4.55
C LEU A 161 -1.34 -16.01 5.05
N LEU A 162 -2.18 -15.50 4.14
CA LEU A 162 -3.53 -15.06 4.44
C LEU A 162 -4.56 -16.21 4.44
N ALA A 163 -4.24 -17.35 3.84
CA ALA A 163 -5.10 -18.53 3.83
C ALA A 163 -5.42 -18.99 5.26
N ALA A 164 -6.68 -19.40 5.49
CA ALA A 164 -7.13 -19.89 6.80
C ALA A 164 -6.25 -21.05 7.32
N ARG A 165 -5.81 -21.93 6.42
CA ARG A 165 -4.93 -23.09 6.70
C ARG A 165 -3.48 -22.75 7.05
N ALA A 166 -3.04 -21.50 6.93
CA ALA A 166 -1.67 -21.14 7.25
C ALA A 166 -1.44 -21.26 8.76
N SER A 167 -0.35 -21.92 9.17
CA SER A 167 -0.05 -22.08 10.59
C SER A 167 0.36 -20.75 11.23
N ASP A 168 -0.01 -20.53 12.49
CA ASP A 168 0.36 -19.32 13.23
C ASP A 168 1.88 -19.17 13.37
N ARG A 169 2.61 -20.27 13.51
CA ARG A 169 4.08 -20.27 13.53
C ARG A 169 4.69 -19.72 12.23
N LEU A 170 4.09 -20.04 11.08
CA LEU A 170 4.53 -19.50 9.78
C LEU A 170 4.27 -18.00 9.69
N ARG A 171 3.09 -17.56 10.12
CA ARG A 171 2.73 -16.12 10.15
C ARG A 171 3.68 -15.37 11.08
N GLU A 172 3.85 -15.84 12.31
CA GLU A 172 4.73 -15.23 13.31
C GLU A 172 6.17 -15.12 12.79
N SER A 173 6.75 -16.20 12.27
CA SER A 173 8.10 -16.17 11.70
C SER A 173 8.26 -15.18 10.55
N PHE A 174 7.21 -14.96 9.75
CA PHE A 174 7.21 -13.96 8.69
C PHE A 174 7.10 -12.53 9.24
N LEU A 175 6.26 -12.33 10.27
CA LEU A 175 5.97 -11.04 10.89
C LEU A 175 7.15 -10.55 11.74
N ASP A 176 7.88 -11.43 12.42
CA ASP A 176 8.98 -11.04 13.33
C ASP A 176 10.06 -10.20 12.63
N LYS A 177 10.36 -10.50 11.36
CA LYS A 177 11.31 -9.73 10.55
C LYS A 177 10.79 -8.35 10.12
N ARG A 178 9.52 -8.07 10.39
CA ARG A 178 8.77 -6.88 9.94
C ARG A 178 8.13 -6.12 11.11
N ARG A 179 8.39 -6.53 12.36
CA ARG A 179 7.99 -5.78 13.55
C ARG A 179 8.94 -4.59 13.76
N GLY A 180 8.41 -3.52 14.34
CA GLY A 180 9.19 -2.31 14.67
C GLY A 180 8.75 -1.08 13.89
N ASP A 181 9.56 -0.03 13.97
CA ASP A 181 9.15 1.35 13.65
C ASP A 181 8.65 1.54 12.21
N GLU A 182 9.13 0.77 11.23
CA GLU A 182 8.72 0.90 9.82
C GLU A 182 7.65 -0.11 9.36
N GLY A 183 7.18 -0.98 10.25
CA GLY A 183 6.35 -2.12 9.89
C GLY A 183 5.16 -2.32 10.82
N ILE A 184 5.08 -3.49 11.43
CA ILE A 184 3.93 -3.98 12.18
C ILE A 184 4.05 -3.62 13.66
N GLY A 185 2.94 -3.16 14.26
CA GLY A 185 2.87 -2.77 15.67
C GLY A 185 2.26 -1.38 15.85
N SER A 186 3.09 -0.38 16.20
CA SER A 186 2.63 1.00 16.50
C SER A 186 1.95 1.67 15.31
N ARG A 187 2.46 1.45 14.10
CA ARG A 187 1.88 1.95 12.85
C ARG A 187 0.48 1.37 12.59
N ASP A 188 0.35 0.04 12.67
CA ASP A 188 -0.94 -0.65 12.58
C ASP A 188 -1.92 -0.19 13.67
N GLY A 189 -1.42 0.05 14.88
CA GLY A 189 -2.24 0.57 15.98
C GLY A 189 -2.73 1.99 15.76
N HIS A 190 -1.90 2.85 15.19
CA HIS A 190 -2.32 4.18 14.76
C HIS A 190 -3.42 4.10 13.68
N MET A 191 -3.24 3.24 12.67
CA MET A 191 -4.25 3.05 11.63
C MET A 191 -5.56 2.49 12.19
N ALA A 192 -5.49 1.48 13.07
CA ALA A 192 -6.65 0.89 13.71
C ALA A 192 -7.43 1.92 14.55
N ALA A 193 -6.72 2.70 15.38
CA ALA A 193 -7.32 3.77 16.17
C ALA A 193 -7.96 4.84 15.28
N THR A 194 -7.31 5.22 14.18
CA THR A 194 -7.83 6.22 13.24
C THR A 194 -9.08 5.71 12.52
N ILE A 195 -9.10 4.45 12.09
CA ILE A 195 -10.30 3.82 11.52
C ILE A 195 -11.46 3.87 12.51
N ARG A 196 -11.24 3.50 13.78
CA ARG A 196 -12.28 3.56 14.82
C ARG A 196 -12.81 4.98 15.05
N GLN A 197 -11.93 5.97 15.07
CA GLN A 197 -12.33 7.38 15.17
C GLN A 197 -13.19 7.81 13.97
N LEU A 198 -12.81 7.41 12.76
CA LEU A 198 -13.57 7.71 11.55
C LEU A 198 -14.94 7.02 11.54
N LEU A 199 -15.02 5.77 11.98
CA LEU A 199 -16.29 5.05 12.15
C LEU A 199 -17.22 5.77 13.14
N ALA A 200 -16.69 6.20 14.28
CA ALA A 200 -17.47 6.94 15.29
C ALA A 200 -17.93 8.31 14.78
N LYS A 201 -17.05 9.04 14.07
CA LYS A 201 -17.27 10.41 13.60
C LYS A 201 -18.21 10.47 12.40
N HIS A 202 -18.01 9.60 11.41
CA HIS A 202 -18.71 9.66 10.13
C HIS A 202 -19.83 8.63 10.01
N ARG A 203 -19.79 7.55 10.79
CA ARG A 203 -20.77 6.45 10.77
C ARG A 203 -21.06 5.97 9.35
N PRO A 204 -20.02 5.63 8.56
CA PRO A 204 -20.22 5.17 7.20
C PRO A 204 -21.03 3.87 7.19
N GLU A 205 -21.77 3.62 6.13
CA GLU A 205 -22.39 2.30 5.93
C GLU A 205 -21.31 1.25 5.60
N HIS A 206 -20.29 1.65 4.85
CA HIS A 206 -19.18 0.82 4.41
C HIS A 206 -17.85 1.58 4.34
N LEU A 207 -16.93 1.21 5.25
CA LEU A 207 -15.55 1.65 5.20
C LEU A 207 -14.68 0.64 4.45
N VAL A 208 -13.92 1.10 3.46
CA VAL A 208 -12.84 0.34 2.82
C VAL A 208 -11.49 0.95 3.19
N HIS A 209 -10.62 0.16 3.81
CA HIS A 209 -9.21 0.53 4.01
C HIS A 209 -8.34 -0.10 2.93
N ILE A 210 -7.43 0.68 2.36
CA ILE A 210 -6.48 0.27 1.31
C ILE A 210 -5.07 0.41 1.87
N GLY A 211 -4.34 -0.69 1.92
CA GLY A 211 -2.96 -0.72 2.41
C GLY A 211 -2.20 -1.97 1.95
N GLY A 212 -0.95 -2.11 2.37
CA GLY A 212 -0.11 -3.27 2.07
C GLY A 212 -0.71 -4.56 2.63
N TRP A 213 -0.68 -5.65 1.85
CA TRP A 213 -1.30 -6.93 2.23
C TRP A 213 -0.75 -7.53 3.54
N VAL A 214 0.46 -7.15 3.96
CA VAL A 214 1.08 -7.62 5.19
C VAL A 214 0.24 -7.25 6.43
N HIS A 215 -0.46 -6.10 6.39
CA HIS A 215 -1.35 -5.64 7.47
C HIS A 215 -2.61 -6.51 7.65
N LEU A 216 -2.91 -7.38 6.68
CA LEU A 216 -4.06 -8.29 6.69
C LEU A 216 -3.73 -9.67 7.29
N ILE A 217 -2.46 -9.94 7.60
CA ILE A 217 -2.05 -11.21 8.22
C ILE A 217 -2.60 -11.24 9.65
N THR A 218 -3.26 -12.33 10.05
CA THR A 218 -3.64 -12.53 11.45
C THR A 218 -2.39 -12.81 12.29
N ASP A 219 -2.23 -12.08 13.38
CA ASP A 219 -1.08 -12.12 14.27
C ASP A 219 -1.52 -12.54 15.68
N PRO A 220 -1.03 -13.67 16.21
CA PRO A 220 -1.31 -14.08 17.58
C PRO A 220 -0.92 -13.03 18.63
N GLN A 221 0.08 -12.19 18.34
CA GLN A 221 0.51 -11.10 19.22
C GLN A 221 -0.36 -9.83 19.06
N GLY A 222 -1.34 -9.85 18.14
CA GLY A 222 -2.27 -8.74 17.94
C GLY A 222 -1.67 -7.50 17.27
N GLY A 223 -0.46 -7.59 16.67
CA GLY A 223 0.27 -6.42 16.18
C GLY A 223 -0.21 -5.89 14.83
N THR A 224 -0.86 -6.72 13.99
CA THR A 224 -1.32 -6.31 12.66
C THR A 224 -2.67 -5.61 12.68
N LEU A 225 -2.93 -4.78 11.68
CA LEU A 225 -4.16 -4.00 11.53
C LEU A 225 -5.39 -4.89 11.58
N ARG A 226 -5.38 -6.02 10.85
CA ARG A 226 -6.49 -6.98 10.89
C ARG A 226 -6.72 -7.50 12.30
N SER A 227 -5.66 -7.88 13.01
CA SER A 227 -5.77 -8.43 14.37
C SER A 227 -6.35 -7.40 15.34
N GLN A 228 -5.99 -6.13 15.19
CA GLN A 228 -6.49 -5.01 16.00
C GLN A 228 -7.93 -4.59 15.67
N LEU A 229 -8.51 -5.11 14.59
CA LEU A 229 -9.88 -4.82 14.15
C LEU A 229 -10.78 -6.07 14.14
N LEU A 230 -10.33 -7.23 14.66
CA LEU A 230 -11.09 -8.49 14.61
C LEU A 230 -12.48 -8.40 15.26
N ASP A 231 -12.62 -7.61 16.31
CA ASP A 231 -13.89 -7.33 17.00
C ASP A 231 -14.93 -6.63 16.10
N LEU A 232 -14.50 -6.02 15.00
CA LEU A 232 -15.36 -5.37 14.01
C LEU A 232 -15.62 -6.24 12.78
N ASP A 233 -15.25 -7.52 12.83
CA ASP A 233 -15.43 -8.53 11.77
C ASP A 233 -15.07 -8.05 10.33
N PRO A 234 -13.81 -7.63 10.09
CA PRO A 234 -13.42 -7.07 8.81
C PRO A 234 -13.34 -8.15 7.72
N VAL A 235 -13.96 -7.86 6.57
CA VAL A 235 -13.79 -8.68 5.36
C VAL A 235 -12.50 -8.29 4.65
N CYS A 236 -11.68 -9.27 4.28
CA CYS A 236 -10.37 -8.99 3.66
C CYS A 236 -10.37 -9.35 2.16
N TYR A 237 -9.72 -8.54 1.34
CA TYR A 237 -9.50 -8.77 -0.09
C TYR A 237 -8.02 -8.57 -0.42
N LEU A 238 -7.54 -9.26 -1.45
CA LEU A 238 -6.33 -8.88 -2.17
C LEU A 238 -6.71 -8.13 -3.44
N ALA A 239 -5.98 -7.08 -3.78
CA ALA A 239 -6.31 -6.23 -4.92
C ALA A 239 -6.27 -6.95 -6.28
N ASP A 240 -5.57 -8.09 -6.39
CA ASP A 240 -5.51 -8.88 -7.62
C ASP A 240 -6.74 -9.80 -7.84
N ARG A 241 -7.72 -9.79 -6.93
CA ARG A 241 -8.93 -10.61 -6.99
C ARG A 241 -10.19 -9.82 -6.64
N ASN A 242 -11.31 -10.26 -7.22
CA ASN A 242 -12.65 -9.72 -6.96
C ASN A 242 -13.44 -10.52 -5.91
N GLU A 243 -12.77 -11.43 -5.21
CA GLU A 243 -13.35 -12.34 -4.22
C GLU A 243 -12.73 -12.11 -2.85
N PRO A 244 -13.52 -12.21 -1.76
CA PRO A 244 -13.00 -12.09 -0.42
C PRO A 244 -12.07 -13.26 -0.09
N LEU A 245 -11.09 -13.00 0.78
CA LEU A 245 -10.27 -14.04 1.38
C LEU A 245 -11.13 -14.88 2.32
N GLU A 246 -10.92 -16.20 2.31
CA GLU A 246 -11.58 -17.12 3.25
C GLU A 246 -11.36 -16.65 4.69
N GLN A 247 -12.46 -16.45 5.42
CA GLN A 247 -12.39 -16.16 6.85
C GLN A 247 -11.96 -17.43 7.59
N PRO A 248 -11.04 -17.35 8.57
CA PRO A 248 -10.82 -18.46 9.48
C PRO A 248 -12.13 -18.77 10.20
N ALA A 249 -12.49 -20.06 10.29
CA ALA A 249 -13.67 -20.48 11.03
C ALA A 249 -13.61 -19.91 12.45
N GLN A 250 -14.69 -19.23 12.89
CA GLN A 250 -14.79 -18.79 14.28
C GLN A 250 -14.68 -20.04 15.19
N PRO A 251 -13.90 -19.99 16.28
CA PRO A 251 -13.99 -21.03 17.29
C PRO A 251 -15.44 -21.09 17.77
N PRO A 252 -16.00 -22.30 18.01
CA PRO A 252 -17.38 -22.42 18.47
C PRO A 252 -17.54 -21.57 19.73
N SER A 253 -18.50 -20.64 19.68
CA SER A 253 -18.89 -19.85 20.83
C SER A 253 -19.19 -20.83 21.96
N GLY A 254 -18.37 -20.76 23.01
CA GLY A 254 -18.45 -21.64 24.15
C GLY A 254 -19.88 -21.71 24.64
N SER A 255 -20.46 -22.90 24.60
CA SER A 255 -21.72 -23.23 25.23
C SER A 255 -21.68 -22.75 26.67
N THR A 256 -22.39 -21.67 26.95
CA THR A 256 -22.91 -21.46 28.29
C THR A 256 -23.78 -22.68 28.58
N SER A 257 -23.39 -23.43 29.59
CA SER A 257 -24.21 -24.48 30.16
C SER A 257 -24.05 -24.41 31.68
N PRO A 258 -25.13 -24.76 32.38
CA PRO A 258 -25.77 -23.92 33.39
C PRO A 258 -25.16 -23.99 34.80
#